data_AF-A0A520ZZU7-F1
#
_entry.id   AF-A0A520ZZU7-F1
#
_cell.length_a   1.000
_cell.length_b   1.000
_cell.length_c   1.000
_cell.angle_alpha   90.00
_cell.angle_beta   90.00
_cell.angle_gamma   90.00
#
_symmetry.space_group_name_H-M   'P 1'
#
loop_
_entity.id
_entity.type
_entity.pdbx_description
1 polymer ?
#
loop_
_entity_poly.entity_id
_entity_poly.type
_entity_poly.pdbx_seq_one_letter_code
_entity_poly.pdbx_strand_id
1 'polypeptide(L)'
;GHDADRLGHNVLAGLTYVLIIIAAVFQLIGGFYLLFPEVPIWEQYGVLIFGSQQSARYIHHLLMWLFMIFALIHVYLVIWNDIREPEGLVSAIFTGVKFHHKA
;
A
#
# COMPACT_ATOMS: atom_id res chain seq x y z
N GLY A 1 -10.72 37.87 5.18
CA GLY A 1 -10.78 36.92 4.05
C GLY A 1 -9.51 36.11 4.09
N HIS A 2 -9.55 34.97 4.77
CA HIS A 2 -8.38 34.12 4.95
C HIS A 2 -8.84 32.65 4.99
N ASP A 3 -9.40 32.21 3.88
CA ASP A 3 -9.81 30.82 3.68
C ASP A 3 -8.96 30.23 2.55
N ALA A 4 -7.65 30.48 2.62
CA ALA A 4 -6.66 29.97 1.66
C ALA A 4 -6.14 28.58 2.02
N ASP A 5 -6.60 27.96 3.12
CA ASP A 5 -6.21 26.59 3.45
C ASP A 5 -7.28 25.62 2.99
N ARG A 6 -7.36 25.47 1.67
CA ARG A 6 -7.79 24.18 1.12
C ARG A 6 -6.74 23.17 1.58
N LEU A 7 -6.97 22.58 2.75
CA LEU A 7 -6.40 21.32 3.25
C LEU A 7 -6.73 20.12 2.33
N GLY A 8 -6.97 20.36 1.04
CA GLY A 8 -6.65 19.40 -0.01
C GLY A 8 -5.15 19.57 -0.26
N HIS A 9 -4.32 18.56 -0.31
CA HIS A 9 -4.28 17.72 -1.49
C HIS A 9 -3.23 16.65 -1.19
N ASN A 10 -3.65 15.54 -0.57
CA ASN A 10 -2.99 14.29 -0.89
C ASN A 10 -4.01 13.28 -1.40
N VAL A 11 -4.91 13.76 -2.27
CA VAL A 11 -5.79 12.92 -3.09
C VAL A 11 -4.96 11.86 -3.82
N LEU A 12 -3.74 12.22 -4.21
CA LEU A 12 -2.78 11.28 -4.78
C LEU A 12 -2.42 10.16 -3.81
N ALA A 13 -2.02 10.43 -2.56
CA ALA A 13 -1.75 9.35 -1.60
C ALA A 13 -3.01 8.59 -1.19
N GLY A 14 -4.15 9.25 -1.05
CA GLY A 14 -5.43 8.57 -0.83
C GLY A 14 -5.74 7.58 -1.94
N LEU A 15 -5.56 8.00 -3.20
CA LEU A 15 -5.69 7.13 -4.37
C LEU A 15 -4.63 6.03 -4.38
N THR A 16 -3.37 6.35 -4.07
CA THR A 16 -2.30 5.36 -3.97
C THR A 16 -2.63 4.29 -2.93
N TYR A 17 -3.15 4.64 -1.76
CA TYR A 17 -3.53 3.66 -0.74
C TYR A 17 -4.65 2.74 -1.23
N VAL A 18 -5.69 3.28 -1.87
CA VAL A 18 -6.77 2.46 -2.44
C VAL A 18 -6.20 1.48 -3.48
N LEU A 19 -5.34 1.95 -4.39
CA LEU A 19 -4.73 1.12 -5.42
C LEU A 19 -3.82 0.03 -4.83
N ILE A 20 -3.01 0.37 -3.82
CA ILE A 20 -2.10 -0.56 -3.14
C ILE A 20 -2.90 -1.62 -2.35
N ILE A 21 -4.01 -1.24 -1.71
CA ILE A 21 -4.89 -2.19 -1.01
C ILE A 21 -5.53 -3.17 -2.01
N ILE A 22 -6.04 -2.67 -3.15
CA ILE A 22 -6.59 -3.53 -4.20
C ILE A 22 -5.50 -4.47 -4.72
N ALA A 23 -4.32 -3.95 -5.05
CA ALA A 23 -3.17 -4.75 -5.46
C ALA A 23 -2.80 -5.82 -4.41
N ALA A 24 -2.94 -5.52 -3.12
CA ALA A 24 -2.63 -6.46 -2.03
C ALA A 24 -3.63 -7.61 -1.99
N VAL A 25 -4.91 -7.33 -2.22
CA VAL A 25 -5.95 -8.36 -2.36
C VAL A 25 -5.64 -9.29 -3.54
N PHE A 26 -5.28 -8.73 -4.71
CA PHE A 26 -4.87 -9.54 -5.85
C PHE A 26 -3.61 -10.37 -5.56
N GLN A 27 -2.64 -9.80 -4.82
CA GLN A 27 -1.43 -10.50 -4.42
C GLN A 27 -1.72 -11.67 -3.48
N LEU A 28 -2.63 -11.50 -2.53
CA LEU A 28 -3.07 -12.57 -1.61
C LEU A 28 -3.79 -13.68 -2.37
N ILE A 29 -4.80 -13.35 -3.18
CA ILE A 29 -5.56 -14.34 -3.94
C ILE A 29 -4.65 -15.09 -4.92
N GLY A 30 -3.79 -14.36 -5.65
CA GLY A 30 -2.80 -14.96 -6.56
C GLY A 30 -1.80 -15.85 -5.82
N GLY A 31 -1.36 -15.43 -4.62
CA GLY A 31 -0.47 -16.22 -3.77
C GLY A 31 -1.10 -17.54 -3.32
N PHE A 32 -2.35 -17.51 -2.82
CA PHE A 32 -3.06 -18.73 -2.42
C PHE A 32 -3.33 -19.66 -3.61
N TYR A 33 -3.69 -19.11 -4.77
CA TYR A 33 -3.86 -19.91 -5.99
C TYR A 33 -2.58 -20.62 -6.41
N LEU A 34 -1.41 -19.96 -6.28
CA LEU A 34 -0.12 -20.56 -6.60
C LEU A 34 0.38 -21.53 -5.53
N LEU A 35 -0.01 -21.33 -4.27
CA LEU A 35 0.42 -22.14 -3.13
C LEU A 35 -0.38 -23.44 -2.99
N PHE A 36 -1.69 -23.40 -3.25
CA PHE A 36 -2.61 -24.53 -3.12
C PHE A 36 -3.43 -24.77 -4.39
N PRO A 37 -2.77 -25.06 -5.54
CA PRO A 37 -3.46 -25.27 -6.81
C PRO A 37 -4.42 -26.48 -6.81
N GLU A 38 -4.22 -27.43 -5.90
CA GLU A 38 -5.06 -28.63 -5.75
C GLU A 38 -6.39 -28.40 -5.02
N VAL A 39 -6.55 -27.25 -4.34
CA VAL A 39 -7.79 -26.93 -3.61
C VAL A 39 -8.80 -26.33 -4.60
N PRO A 40 -9.98 -26.95 -4.80
CA PRO A 40 -10.91 -26.54 -5.87
C PRO A 40 -11.36 -25.08 -5.80
N ILE A 41 -11.51 -24.53 -4.59
CA ILE A 41 -11.89 -23.13 -4.38
C ILE A 41 -10.81 -22.20 -4.96
N TRP A 42 -9.54 -22.45 -4.62
CA TRP A 42 -8.43 -21.61 -5.08
C TRP A 42 -8.17 -21.79 -6.58
N GLU A 43 -8.31 -23.01 -7.09
CA GLU A 43 -8.22 -23.29 -8.52
C GLU A 43 -9.31 -22.54 -9.32
N GLN A 44 -10.57 -22.67 -8.93
CA GLN A 44 -11.69 -22.09 -9.67
C GLN A 44 -11.62 -20.56 -9.71
N TYR A 45 -11.41 -19.91 -8.55
CA TYR A 45 -11.31 -18.45 -8.51
C TYR A 45 -9.99 -17.96 -9.13
N GLY A 46 -8.90 -18.70 -8.96
CA GLY A 46 -7.60 -18.37 -9.55
C GLY A 46 -7.62 -18.41 -11.07
N VAL A 47 -8.23 -19.45 -11.66
CA VAL A 47 -8.43 -19.55 -13.12
C VAL A 47 -9.36 -18.45 -13.63
N LEU A 48 -10.46 -18.15 -12.92
CA LEU A 48 -11.38 -17.09 -13.32
C LEU A 48 -10.71 -15.70 -13.38
N ILE A 49 -9.84 -15.40 -12.41
CA ILE A 49 -9.21 -14.08 -12.28
C ILE A 49 -7.94 -13.96 -13.13
N PHE A 50 -7.08 -14.98 -13.13
CA PHE A 50 -5.75 -14.92 -13.73
C PHE A 50 -5.59 -15.75 -15.01
N GLY A 51 -6.58 -16.58 -15.35
CA GLY A 51 -6.59 -17.45 -16.52
C GLY A 51 -5.76 -18.72 -16.35
N SER A 52 -4.44 -18.57 -16.17
CA SER A 52 -3.52 -19.71 -15.99
C SER A 52 -2.58 -19.48 -14.82
N GLN A 53 -2.04 -20.57 -14.24
CA GLN A 53 -1.03 -20.46 -13.18
C GLN A 53 0.22 -19.70 -13.64
N GLN A 54 0.58 -19.80 -14.93
CA GLN A 54 1.73 -19.06 -15.45
C GLN A 54 1.48 -17.56 -15.49
N SER A 55 0.30 -17.14 -15.95
CA SER A 55 -0.15 -15.74 -15.91
C SER A 55 -0.21 -15.23 -14.46
N ALA A 56 -0.77 -16.01 -13.55
CA ALA A 56 -0.81 -15.69 -12.12
C ALA A 56 0.59 -15.49 -11.54
N ARG A 57 1.57 -16.36 -11.86
CA ARG A 57 2.97 -16.18 -11.43
C ARG A 57 3.56 -14.87 -11.92
N TYR A 58 3.33 -14.53 -13.20
CA TYR A 58 3.84 -13.30 -13.77
C TYR A 58 3.25 -12.07 -13.07
N ILE A 59 1.93 -12.03 -12.90
CA ILE A 59 1.23 -10.93 -12.20
C ILE A 59 1.69 -10.85 -10.75
N HIS A 60 1.83 -11.98 -10.06
CA HIS A 60 2.29 -12.02 -8.67
C HIS A 60 3.71 -11.46 -8.50
N HIS A 61 4.62 -11.75 -9.44
CA HIS A 61 5.97 -11.17 -9.44
C HIS A 61 5.94 -9.67 -9.76
N LEU A 62 5.10 -9.23 -10.69
CA LEU A 62 4.96 -7.82 -11.03
C LEU A 62 4.44 -7.01 -9.84
N LEU A 63 3.42 -7.51 -9.15
CA LEU A 63 2.87 -6.89 -7.94
C LEU A 63 3.90 -6.92 -6.80
N MET A 64 4.68 -7.98 -6.65
CA MET A 64 5.77 -8.04 -5.67
C MET A 64 6.78 -6.90 -5.89
N TRP A 65 7.20 -6.64 -7.14
CA TRP A 65 8.07 -5.50 -7.45
C TRP A 65 7.40 -4.15 -7.15
N LEU A 66 6.11 -3.98 -7.47
CA LEU A 66 5.35 -2.79 -7.11
C LEU A 66 5.38 -2.54 -5.59
N PHE A 67 5.13 -3.58 -4.78
CA PHE A 67 5.17 -3.48 -3.32
C PHE A 67 6.55 -3.11 -2.77
N MET A 68 7.62 -3.72 -3.31
CA MET A 68 8.98 -3.40 -2.86
C MET A 68 9.35 -1.95 -3.17
N ILE A 69 9.07 -1.47 -4.38
CA ILE A 69 9.33 -0.07 -4.77
C ILE A 69 8.48 0.88 -3.93
N PHE A 70 7.18 0.56 -3.75
CA PHE A 70 6.28 1.35 -2.91
C PHE A 70 6.79 1.43 -1.46
N ALA A 71 7.19 0.32 -0.86
CA ALA A 71 7.70 0.30 0.51
C ALA A 71 8.95 1.17 0.67
N LEU A 72 9.90 1.10 -0.28
CA LEU A 72 11.11 1.93 -0.26
C LEU A 72 10.76 3.43 -0.33
N ILE A 73 9.90 3.82 -1.27
CA ILE A 73 9.47 5.22 -1.43
C ILE A 73 8.69 5.68 -0.21
N HIS A 74 7.77 4.85 0.30
CA HIS A 74 6.94 5.18 1.46
C HIS A 74 7.79 5.44 2.70
N VAL A 75 8.75 4.56 3.01
CA VAL A 75 9.65 4.73 4.15
C VAL A 75 10.51 5.99 3.97
N TYR A 76 11.03 6.26 2.78
CA TYR A 76 11.77 7.48 2.49
C TYR A 76 10.93 8.74 2.76
N LEU A 77 9.71 8.81 2.24
CA LEU A 77 8.82 9.97 2.42
C LEU A 77 8.41 10.16 3.88
N VAL A 78 8.14 9.06 4.59
CA VAL A 78 7.82 9.06 6.01
C VAL A 78 8.97 9.64 6.84
N ILE A 79 10.21 9.19 6.61
CA ILE A 79 11.39 9.71 7.30
C ILE A 79 11.66 11.17 6.91
N TRP A 80 11.58 11.49 5.62
CA TRP A 80 11.82 12.85 5.13
C TRP A 80 10.82 13.85 5.73
N ASN A 81 9.54 13.49 5.79
CA ASN A 81 8.52 14.33 6.41
C ASN A 81 8.75 14.47 7.92
N ASP A 82 9.12 13.41 8.63
CA ASP A 82 9.41 13.48 10.07
C ASP A 82 10.62 14.38 10.40
N ILE A 83 11.63 14.43 9.52
CA ILE A 83 12.79 15.32 9.68
C ILE A 83 12.43 16.78 9.34
N ARG A 84 11.55 17.01 8.36
CA ARG A 84 11.29 18.35 7.80
C ARG A 84 10.07 19.06 8.39
N GLU A 85 9.09 18.31 8.89
CA GLU A 85 7.89 18.80 9.56
C GLU A 85 7.87 18.27 11.00
N PRO A 86 7.97 19.13 12.03
CA PRO A 86 7.98 18.72 13.44
C PRO A 86 6.61 18.25 13.96
N GLU A 87 5.62 18.03 13.07
CA GLU A 87 4.28 17.55 13.40
C GLU A 87 4.29 16.11 13.97
N GLY A 88 5.41 15.38 13.82
CA GLY A 88 5.71 14.15 14.56
C GLY A 88 4.69 13.04 14.37
N LEU A 89 4.05 12.94 13.19
CA LEU A 89 3.07 11.89 12.90
C LEU A 89 3.71 10.49 12.98
N VAL A 90 4.94 10.38 12.48
CA VAL A 90 5.72 9.12 12.49
C VAL A 90 6.32 8.91 13.86
N SER A 91 6.94 9.94 14.45
CA SER A 91 7.43 9.90 15.83
C SER A 91 6.33 9.49 16.81
N ALA A 92 5.07 9.91 16.64
CA ALA A 92 3.95 9.49 17.47
C ALA A 92 3.55 8.01 17.28
N ILE A 93 3.73 7.42 16.09
CA ILE A 93 3.51 5.98 15.86
C ILE A 93 4.59 5.15 16.59
N PHE A 94 5.85 5.60 16.58
CA PHE A 94 6.96 4.86 17.19
C PHE A 94 7.13 5.13 18.70
N THR A 95 6.93 6.37 19.15
CA THR A 95 7.17 6.80 20.54
C THR A 95 5.88 6.95 21.34
N GLY A 96 4.71 7.00 20.70
CA GLY A 96 3.40 7.15 21.34
C GLY A 96 3.07 8.56 21.83
N VAL A 97 3.97 9.55 21.67
CA VAL A 97 3.79 10.90 22.20
C VAL A 97 3.67 11.91 21.07
N LYS A 98 2.56 12.64 21.03
CA LYS A 98 2.31 13.70 20.05
C LYS A 98 2.60 15.06 20.68
N PHE A 99 3.59 15.77 20.18
CA PHE A 99 3.88 17.13 20.63
C PHE A 99 2.92 18.11 19.94
N HIS A 100 1.89 18.55 20.64
CA HIS A 100 1.09 19.69 20.22
C HIS A 100 1.83 20.98 20.62
N HIS A 101 2.37 21.73 19.65
CA HIS A 101 2.79 23.10 19.92
C HIS A 101 1.52 23.93 20.20
N LYS A 102 1.36 24.40 21.44
CA LYS A 102 0.34 25.41 21.75
C LYS A 102 0.83 26.74 21.19
N ALA A 103 0.05 27.32 20.28
CA ALA A 103 0.12 28.74 19.97
C ALA A 103 -0.30 29.59 21.18
#